data_AF-A0A432WSX2-F1
#
_entry.id   AF-A0A432WSX2-F1
#
_cell.length_a   1.000
_cell.length_b   1.000
_cell.length_c   1.000
_cell.angle_alpha   90.00
_cell.angle_beta   90.00
_cell.angle_gamma   90.00
#
_symmetry.space_group_name_H-M   'P 1'
#
loop_
_entity.id
_entity.type
_entity.pdbx_description
1 polymer ?
#
loop_
_entity_poly.entity_id
_entity_poly.type
_entity_poly.pdbx_seq_one_letter_code
_entity_poly.pdbx_strand_id
1 'polypeptide(L)'
;MNTNAFKSAGFAAIALAILFPVYWLYAFGTLSAESFEAAFQNDLTSLNGWDVLFVIIGALEIAVYVALAKLCRNQLNGNLPAVLLIIMAVVVGLFHATVVVDITLALGLAALSDTLMNVTVIFGLICLFLYAVVAFIFAISMLIRFAQLSMPLKVFSVGLLIACVFQFTVVLGIVNIFLFPVLLIVLAIQFFRGDHEVEVV
;
A
#
# COMPACT_ATOMS: atom_id res chain seq x y z
N MET A 1 -9.15 18.17 -25.63
CA MET A 1 -8.75 16.76 -25.38
C MET A 1 -9.26 16.37 -24.01
N ASN A 2 -10.13 15.37 -23.94
CA ASN A 2 -10.74 14.90 -22.69
C ASN A 2 -9.70 14.03 -21.95
N THR A 3 -8.85 14.64 -21.12
CA THR A 3 -7.85 13.90 -20.34
C THR A 3 -8.55 13.27 -19.15
N ASN A 4 -8.78 11.95 -19.18
CA ASN A 4 -9.22 11.19 -18.01
C ASN A 4 -8.25 11.48 -16.85
N ALA A 5 -8.76 12.18 -15.83
CA ALA A 5 -8.01 12.70 -14.70
C ALA A 5 -7.34 11.61 -13.84
N PHE A 6 -7.75 10.35 -14.01
CA PHE A 6 -7.25 9.19 -13.28
C PHE A 6 -6.26 8.34 -14.07
N LYS A 7 -5.94 8.67 -15.33
CA LYS A 7 -4.99 7.88 -16.16
C LYS A 7 -3.63 7.69 -15.48
N SER A 8 -3.09 8.74 -14.87
CA SER A 8 -1.82 8.65 -14.14
C SER A 8 -1.88 7.69 -12.96
N ALA A 9 -3.02 7.63 -12.26
CA ALA A 9 -3.25 6.68 -11.18
C ALA A 9 -3.36 5.23 -11.70
N GLY A 10 -3.91 5.03 -12.89
CA GLY A 10 -3.89 3.73 -13.57
C GLY A 10 -2.47 3.24 -13.87
N PHE A 11 -1.62 4.12 -14.40
CA PHE A 11 -0.20 3.79 -14.61
C PHE A 11 0.54 3.56 -13.29
N ALA A 12 0.28 4.37 -12.26
CA ALA A 12 0.86 4.17 -10.93
C ALA A 12 0.47 2.81 -10.32
N ALA A 13 -0.80 2.41 -10.45
CA ALA A 13 -1.27 1.11 -9.99
C ALA A 13 -0.60 -0.06 -10.74
N ILE A 14 -0.40 0.06 -12.06
CA ILE A 14 0.35 -0.96 -12.83
C ILE A 14 1.81 -1.02 -12.38
N ALA A 15 2.48 0.14 -12.27
CA ALA A 15 3.87 0.19 -11.83
C ALA A 15 4.01 -0.44 -10.44
N LEU A 16 3.12 -0.10 -9.51
CA LEU A 16 3.09 -0.66 -8.17
C LEU A 16 2.83 -2.17 -8.19
N ALA A 17 1.92 -2.67 -9.04
CA ALA A 17 1.64 -4.10 -9.17
C ALA A 17 2.87 -4.92 -9.62
N ILE A 18 3.80 -4.30 -10.35
CA ILE A 18 5.06 -4.93 -10.77
C ILE A 18 6.13 -4.79 -9.70
N LEU A 19 6.32 -3.59 -9.16
CA LEU A 19 7.41 -3.28 -8.23
C LEU A 19 7.21 -3.91 -6.85
N PHE A 20 5.97 -3.93 -6.36
CA PHE A 20 5.64 -4.47 -5.04
C PHE A 20 6.09 -5.93 -4.84
N PRO A 21 5.71 -6.89 -5.71
CA PRO A 21 6.15 -8.27 -5.52
C PRO A 21 7.65 -8.43 -5.72
N VAL A 22 8.29 -7.66 -6.61
CA VAL A 22 9.74 -7.70 -6.80
C VAL A 22 10.48 -7.32 -5.52
N TYR A 23 10.06 -6.22 -4.87
CA TYR A 23 10.63 -5.77 -3.61
C TYR A 23 10.45 -6.80 -2.48
N TRP A 24 9.22 -7.24 -2.25
CA TRP A 24 8.93 -8.12 -1.12
C TRP A 24 9.46 -9.54 -1.32
N LEU A 25 9.48 -10.08 -2.53
CA LEU A 25 10.10 -11.38 -2.79
C LEU A 25 11.61 -11.35 -2.57
N TYR A 26 12.28 -10.24 -2.90
CA TYR A 26 13.68 -10.06 -2.55
C TYR A 26 13.87 -10.01 -1.04
N ALA A 27 13.13 -9.15 -0.34
CA ALA A 27 13.23 -8.97 1.11
C ALA A 27 12.95 -10.27 1.89
N PHE A 28 11.93 -11.04 1.52
CA PHE A 28 11.66 -12.33 2.16
C PHE A 28 12.60 -13.46 1.67
N GLY A 29 13.12 -13.35 0.45
CA GLY A 29 14.10 -14.30 -0.09
C GLY A 29 15.42 -14.25 0.67
N THR A 30 15.91 -13.06 1.00
CA THR A 30 17.15 -12.86 1.77
C THR A 30 17.00 -13.34 3.22
N LEU A 31 15.83 -13.14 3.83
CA LEU A 31 15.51 -13.64 5.19
C LEU A 31 15.56 -15.16 5.32
N SER A 32 15.50 -15.92 4.24
CA SER A 32 15.60 -17.39 4.27
C SER A 32 17.03 -17.92 4.17
N ALA A 33 18.01 -17.08 3.80
CA ALA A 33 19.41 -17.44 3.62
C ALA A 33 20.30 -17.13 4.84
N GLU A 34 19.92 -16.14 5.65
CA GLU A 34 20.65 -15.69 6.85
C GLU A 34 19.73 -15.71 8.08
N SER A 35 20.26 -15.54 9.30
CA SER A 35 19.41 -15.30 10.47
C SER A 35 18.68 -13.96 10.28
N PHE A 36 17.38 -13.91 10.64
CA PHE A 36 16.55 -12.70 10.50
C PHE A 36 17.24 -11.45 11.05
N GLU A 37 17.89 -11.59 12.21
CA GLU A 37 18.61 -10.50 12.87
C GLU A 37 19.79 -9.99 12.04
N ALA A 38 20.64 -10.86 11.50
CA ALA A 38 21.80 -10.46 10.69
C ALA A 38 21.38 -9.80 9.38
N ALA A 39 20.38 -10.37 8.70
CA ALA A 39 19.83 -9.80 7.47
C ALA A 39 19.22 -8.42 7.72
N PHE A 40 18.48 -8.24 8.82
CA PHE A 40 17.87 -6.97 9.18
C PHE A 40 18.90 -5.92 9.61
N GLN A 41 19.96 -6.31 10.32
CA GLN A 41 21.07 -5.39 10.64
C GLN A 41 21.78 -4.90 9.37
N ASN A 42 22.01 -5.80 8.41
CA ASN A 42 22.61 -5.45 7.12
C ASN A 42 21.72 -4.48 6.33
N ASP A 43 20.42 -4.74 6.29
CA ASP A 43 19.43 -3.86 5.67
C ASP A 43 19.48 -2.44 6.27
N LEU A 44 19.33 -2.32 7.59
CA LEU A 44 19.34 -1.02 8.30
C LEU A 44 20.65 -0.23 8.21
N THR A 45 21.78 -0.89 7.99
CA THR A 45 23.10 -0.22 7.98
C THR A 45 23.63 0.05 6.58
N SER A 46 22.91 -0.39 5.55
CA SER A 46 23.27 -0.16 4.16
C SER A 46 22.33 0.87 3.53
N LEU A 47 22.83 1.69 2.62
CA LEU A 47 22.00 2.47 1.70
C LEU A 47 22.27 1.98 0.29
N ASN A 48 21.26 1.41 -0.33
CA ASN A 48 21.35 0.78 -1.63
C ASN A 48 20.09 1.09 -2.49
N GLY A 49 19.99 0.47 -3.66
CA GLY A 49 18.89 0.71 -4.59
C GLY A 49 17.51 0.25 -4.08
N TRP A 50 17.47 -0.69 -3.13
CA TRP A 50 16.24 -1.20 -2.53
C TRP A 50 15.58 -0.17 -1.63
N ASP A 51 16.34 0.67 -0.92
CA ASP A 51 15.79 1.78 -0.12
C ASP A 51 15.06 2.80 -0.99
N VAL A 52 15.64 3.10 -2.16
CA VAL A 52 15.01 3.98 -3.15
C VAL A 52 13.74 3.34 -3.70
N LEU A 53 13.78 2.04 -4.00
CA LEU A 53 12.61 1.31 -4.48
C LEU A 53 11.50 1.27 -3.43
N PHE A 54 11.85 1.09 -2.15
CA PHE A 54 10.91 1.13 -1.03
C PHE A 54 10.17 2.47 -1.01
N VAL A 55 10.88 3.59 -1.06
CA VAL A 55 10.25 4.92 -1.10
C VAL A 55 9.38 5.12 -2.34
N ILE A 56 9.83 4.64 -3.51
CA ILE A 56 9.05 4.72 -4.76
C ILE A 56 7.73 3.95 -4.63
N ILE A 57 7.75 2.74 -4.05
CA ILE A 57 6.57 1.92 -3.80
C ILE A 57 5.58 2.69 -2.91
N GLY A 58 6.05 3.25 -1.79
CA GLY A 58 5.22 4.05 -0.90
C GLY A 58 4.61 5.28 -1.58
N ALA A 59 5.39 5.99 -2.39
CA ALA A 59 4.90 7.15 -3.14
C ALA A 59 3.83 6.79 -4.17
N LEU A 60 4.01 5.67 -4.90
CA LEU A 60 3.04 5.17 -5.86
C LEU A 60 1.75 4.73 -5.17
N GLU A 61 1.85 4.04 -4.04
CA GLU A 61 0.71 3.58 -3.25
C GLU A 61 -0.11 4.76 -2.70
N ILE A 62 0.55 5.77 -2.15
CA ILE A 62 -0.07 7.04 -1.75
C ILE A 62 -0.80 7.69 -2.92
N ALA A 63 -0.15 7.78 -4.09
CA ALA A 63 -0.76 8.39 -5.28
C ALA A 63 -2.04 7.65 -5.71
N VAL A 64 -2.02 6.31 -5.68
CA VAL A 64 -3.18 5.46 -5.97
C VAL A 64 -4.31 5.71 -4.97
N TYR A 65 -4.03 5.77 -3.68
CA TYR A 65 -5.07 6.02 -2.66
C TYR A 65 -5.64 7.41 -2.71
N VAL A 66 -4.81 8.44 -2.93
CA VAL A 66 -5.29 9.81 -3.11
C VAL A 66 -6.18 9.92 -4.34
N ALA A 67 -5.82 9.24 -5.44
CA ALA A 67 -6.65 9.19 -6.64
C ALA A 67 -7.97 8.45 -6.39
N LEU A 68 -7.93 7.29 -5.72
CA LEU A 68 -9.14 6.56 -5.37
C LEU A 68 -10.04 7.35 -4.40
N ALA A 69 -9.45 8.12 -3.47
CA ALA A 69 -10.19 8.96 -2.56
C ALA A 69 -10.94 10.07 -3.32
N LYS A 70 -10.30 10.69 -4.31
CA LYS A 70 -10.96 11.65 -5.21
C LYS A 70 -12.09 11.00 -6.00
N LEU A 71 -11.91 9.77 -6.49
CA LEU A 71 -12.95 9.00 -7.16
C LEU A 71 -14.14 8.75 -6.21
N CYS A 72 -13.89 8.28 -4.99
CA CYS A 72 -14.93 8.04 -3.99
C CYS A 72 -15.71 9.32 -3.63
N ARG A 73 -15.04 10.47 -3.49
CA ARG A 73 -15.72 11.75 -3.20
C ARG A 73 -16.56 12.21 -4.37
N ASN A 74 -15.99 12.21 -5.56
CA ASN A 74 -16.56 12.91 -6.70
C ASN A 74 -17.58 12.08 -7.48
N GLN A 75 -17.46 10.74 -7.46
CA GLN A 75 -18.29 9.85 -8.28
C GLN A 75 -19.20 8.95 -7.44
N LEU A 76 -18.84 8.65 -6.19
CA LEU A 76 -19.60 7.70 -5.35
C LEU A 76 -20.31 8.37 -4.17
N ASN A 77 -20.23 9.70 -4.03
CA ASN A 77 -20.70 10.44 -2.85
C ASN A 77 -20.23 9.80 -1.52
N GLY A 78 -19.04 9.20 -1.53
CA GLY A 78 -18.50 8.38 -0.46
C GLY A 78 -17.48 9.14 0.37
N ASN A 79 -17.93 10.04 1.26
CA ASN A 79 -17.02 10.83 2.09
C ASN A 79 -16.21 9.94 3.06
N LEU A 80 -16.85 8.96 3.71
CA LEU A 80 -16.17 8.02 4.61
C LEU A 80 -15.11 7.17 3.89
N PRO A 81 -15.40 6.45 2.79
CA PRO A 81 -14.38 5.72 2.02
C PRO A 81 -13.19 6.60 1.63
N ALA A 82 -13.46 7.84 1.21
CA ALA A 82 -12.40 8.76 0.82
C ALA A 82 -11.52 9.19 1.99
N VAL A 83 -12.08 9.46 3.18
CA VAL A 83 -11.29 9.77 4.37
C VAL A 83 -10.43 8.57 4.78
N LEU A 84 -11.00 7.37 4.76
CA LEU A 84 -10.27 6.14 5.09
C LEU A 84 -9.08 5.92 4.14
N LEU A 85 -9.23 6.18 2.84
CA LEU A 85 -8.12 6.13 1.88
C LEU A 85 -7.01 7.14 2.17
N ILE A 86 -7.36 8.35 2.63
CA ILE A 86 -6.36 9.33 3.06
C ILE A 86 -5.64 8.85 4.32
N ILE A 87 -6.35 8.25 5.27
CA ILE A 87 -5.72 7.65 6.45
C ILE A 87 -4.77 6.51 6.03
N MET A 88 -5.19 5.64 5.11
CA MET A 88 -4.32 4.59 4.55
C MET A 88 -3.06 5.19 3.91
N ALA A 89 -3.19 6.25 3.11
CA ALA A 89 -2.06 6.94 2.51
C ALA A 89 -1.09 7.51 3.56
N VAL A 90 -1.61 8.07 4.66
CA VAL A 90 -0.78 8.55 5.77
C VAL A 90 -0.04 7.39 6.44
N VAL A 91 -0.72 6.28 6.72
CA VAL A 91 -0.09 5.11 7.34
C VAL A 91 0.99 4.51 6.44
N VAL A 92 0.75 4.43 5.13
CA VAL A 92 1.77 4.02 4.14
C VAL A 92 2.96 4.97 4.14
N GLY A 93 2.72 6.29 4.20
CA GLY A 93 3.78 7.28 4.29
C GLY A 93 4.62 7.13 5.56
N LEU A 94 3.99 6.87 6.70
CA LEU A 94 4.67 6.60 7.96
C LEU A 94 5.51 5.32 7.89
N PHE A 95 4.96 4.25 7.30
CA PHE A 95 5.69 3.00 7.12
C PHE A 95 6.91 3.20 6.23
N HIS A 96 6.78 3.89 5.09
CA HIS A 96 7.92 4.10 4.20
C HIS A 96 8.91 5.15 4.72
N ALA A 97 8.51 5.98 5.68
CA ALA A 97 9.42 6.89 6.38
C ALA A 97 10.41 6.15 7.30
N THR A 98 10.28 4.84 7.52
CA THR A 98 11.29 4.05 8.24
C THR A 98 12.65 4.09 7.55
N VAL A 99 12.72 4.35 6.25
CA VAL A 99 13.99 4.57 5.51
C VAL A 99 14.85 5.68 6.12
N VAL A 100 14.24 6.60 6.88
CA VAL A 100 14.99 7.63 7.62
C VAL A 100 15.92 6.99 8.65
N VAL A 101 15.54 5.86 9.25
CA VAL A 101 16.42 5.11 10.16
C VAL A 101 17.68 4.69 9.42
N ASP A 102 17.52 4.09 8.25
CA ASP A 102 18.61 3.58 7.41
C ASP A 102 19.55 4.72 7.00
N ILE A 103 18.97 5.86 6.59
CA ILE A 103 19.72 7.08 6.27
C ILE A 103 20.53 7.56 7.48
N THR A 104 19.93 7.59 8.68
CA THR A 104 20.63 8.07 9.87
C THR A 104 21.75 7.13 10.31
N LEU A 105 21.58 5.83 10.14
CA LEU A 105 22.58 4.82 10.48
C LEU A 105 23.74 4.83 9.48
N ALA A 106 23.44 4.81 8.17
CA ALA A 106 24.44 4.79 7.12
C ALA A 106 25.29 6.07 7.07
N LEU A 107 24.73 7.23 7.44
CA LEU A 107 25.47 8.49 7.57
C LEU A 107 26.22 8.63 8.90
N GLY A 108 26.12 7.65 9.81
CA GLY A 108 26.74 7.70 11.13
C GLY A 108 26.14 8.75 12.07
N LEU A 109 24.91 9.20 11.82
CA LEU A 109 24.17 10.15 12.66
C LEU A 109 23.53 9.47 13.88
N ALA A 110 23.37 8.15 13.83
CA ALA A 110 22.92 7.30 14.92
C ALA A 110 23.79 6.04 15.02
N ALA A 111 23.82 5.43 16.20
CA ALA A 111 24.45 4.13 16.42
C ALA A 111 23.40 3.02 16.37
N LEU A 112 23.72 1.92 15.70
CA LEU A 112 22.88 0.72 15.74
C LEU A 112 22.83 0.19 17.18
N SER A 113 21.62 -0.07 17.66
CA SER A 113 21.38 -0.68 18.97
C SER A 113 20.16 -1.59 18.89
N ASP A 114 20.12 -2.60 19.76
CA ASP A 114 19.00 -3.53 19.84
C ASP A 114 17.67 -2.80 20.09
N THR A 115 17.71 -1.72 20.88
CA THR A 115 16.51 -0.88 21.12
C THR A 115 16.02 -0.22 19.84
N LEU A 116 16.92 0.38 19.04
CA LEU A 116 16.55 0.99 17.77
C LEU A 116 15.97 -0.05 16.80
N MET A 117 16.63 -1.20 16.65
CA MET A 117 16.14 -2.29 15.81
C MET A 117 14.74 -2.74 16.22
N ASN A 118 14.53 -2.99 17.52
CA ASN A 118 13.24 -3.42 18.05
C ASN A 118 12.15 -2.36 17.83
N VAL A 119 12.47 -1.08 18.04
CA VAL A 119 11.52 0.02 17.81
C VAL A 119 11.14 0.10 16.33
N THR A 120 12.09 -0.02 15.40
CA THR A 120 11.81 -0.01 13.95
C THR A 120 10.88 -1.16 13.56
N VAL A 121 11.16 -2.39 14.02
CA VAL A 121 10.31 -3.56 13.74
C VAL A 121 8.91 -3.38 14.33
N ILE A 122 8.81 -3.01 15.61
CA ILE A 122 7.51 -2.81 16.29
C ILE A 122 6.71 -1.72 15.60
N PHE A 123 7.34 -0.61 15.23
CA PHE A 123 6.69 0.48 14.50
C PHE A 123 6.16 0.00 13.14
N GLY A 124 6.98 -0.75 12.39
CA GLY A 124 6.55 -1.35 11.12
C GLY A 124 5.34 -2.26 11.28
N LEU A 125 5.33 -3.14 12.29
CA LEU A 125 4.20 -4.01 12.60
C LEU A 125 2.94 -3.23 12.99
N ILE A 126 3.07 -2.16 13.77
CA ILE A 126 1.95 -1.27 14.13
C ILE A 126 1.38 -0.61 12.87
N CYS A 127 2.22 -0.06 11.99
CA CYS A 127 1.77 0.54 10.73
C CYS A 127 1.02 -0.48 9.86
N LEU A 128 1.56 -1.68 9.69
CA LEU A 128 0.90 -2.75 8.91
C LEU A 128 -0.45 -3.16 9.51
N PHE A 129 -0.54 -3.26 10.83
CA PHE A 129 -1.78 -3.58 11.53
C PHE A 129 -2.81 -2.45 11.39
N LEU A 130 -2.41 -1.20 11.63
CA LEU A 130 -3.28 -0.04 11.46
C LEU A 130 -3.78 0.09 10.02
N TYR A 131 -2.90 -0.13 9.04
CA TYR A 131 -3.26 -0.16 7.64
C TYR A 131 -4.33 -1.23 7.38
N ALA A 132 -4.14 -2.46 7.86
CA ALA A 132 -5.11 -3.55 7.68
C ALA A 132 -6.47 -3.23 8.31
N VAL A 133 -6.50 -2.64 9.51
CA VAL A 133 -7.74 -2.22 10.16
C VAL A 133 -8.47 -1.16 9.33
N VAL A 134 -7.78 -0.12 8.89
CA VAL A 134 -8.39 0.97 8.11
C VAL A 134 -8.85 0.46 6.75
N ALA A 135 -8.05 -0.36 6.07
CA ALA A 135 -8.37 -0.98 4.79
C ALA A 135 -9.59 -1.92 4.90
N PHE A 136 -9.70 -2.66 6.00
CA PHE A 136 -10.85 -3.51 6.28
C PHE A 136 -12.14 -2.69 6.43
N ILE A 137 -12.10 -1.62 7.24
CA ILE A 137 -13.24 -0.70 7.41
C ILE A 137 -13.58 -0.03 6.07
N PHE A 138 -12.58 0.38 5.29
CA PHE A 138 -12.77 0.94 3.96
C PHE A 138 -13.49 -0.04 3.04
N ALA A 139 -13.03 -1.28 2.97
CA ALA A 139 -13.62 -2.30 2.11
C ALA A 139 -15.08 -2.59 2.49
N ILE A 140 -15.40 -2.69 3.79
CA ILE A 140 -16.79 -2.78 4.26
C ILE A 140 -17.59 -1.55 3.85
N SER A 141 -17.05 -0.35 4.06
CA SER A 141 -17.75 0.91 3.76
C SER A 141 -18.10 1.04 2.27
N MET A 142 -17.26 0.51 1.39
CA MET A 142 -17.53 0.41 -0.05
C MET A 142 -18.65 -0.61 -0.31
N LEU A 143 -18.57 -1.79 0.29
CA LEU A 143 -19.54 -2.88 0.08
C LEU A 143 -20.93 -2.60 0.66
N ILE A 144 -21.08 -1.69 1.64
CA ILE A 144 -22.41 -1.22 2.08
C ILE A 144 -23.19 -0.61 0.90
N ARG A 145 -22.48 0.01 -0.06
CA ARG A 145 -23.06 0.61 -1.27
C ARG A 145 -22.92 -0.31 -2.48
N PHE A 146 -22.91 -1.62 -2.27
CA PHE A 146 -22.62 -2.62 -3.31
C PHE A 146 -23.34 -2.36 -4.63
N ALA A 147 -24.65 -2.08 -4.60
CA ALA A 147 -25.45 -1.86 -5.80
C ALA A 147 -24.93 -0.72 -6.69
N GLN A 148 -24.35 0.32 -6.10
CA GLN A 148 -23.87 1.53 -6.78
C GLN A 148 -22.43 1.41 -7.30
N LEU A 149 -21.70 0.36 -6.90
CA LEU A 149 -20.32 0.17 -7.31
C LEU A 149 -20.21 -0.46 -8.71
N SER A 150 -19.26 0.05 -9.50
CA SER A 150 -18.80 -0.63 -10.71
C SER A 150 -18.25 -2.02 -10.37
N MET A 151 -18.30 -2.95 -11.34
CA MET A 151 -17.80 -4.32 -11.13
C MET A 151 -16.32 -4.36 -10.67
N PRO A 152 -15.39 -3.56 -11.24
CA PRO A 152 -14.01 -3.51 -10.74
C PRO A 152 -13.93 -3.10 -9.27
N LEU A 153 -14.71 -2.10 -8.84
CA LEU A 153 -14.70 -1.66 -7.44
C LEU A 153 -15.29 -2.69 -6.49
N LYS A 154 -16.28 -3.48 -6.93
CA LYS A 154 -16.79 -4.63 -6.17
C LYS A 154 -15.71 -5.68 -5.97
N VAL A 155 -15.06 -6.09 -7.06
CA VAL A 155 -13.97 -7.10 -7.02
C VAL A 155 -12.83 -6.60 -6.15
N PHE A 156 -12.42 -5.34 -6.31
CA PHE A 156 -11.39 -4.72 -5.49
C PHE A 156 -11.76 -4.74 -4.01
N SER A 157 -12.99 -4.34 -3.65
CA SER A 157 -13.41 -4.26 -2.25
C SER A 157 -13.50 -5.63 -1.58
N VAL A 158 -14.03 -6.65 -2.28
CA VAL A 158 -14.06 -8.03 -1.76
C VAL A 158 -12.65 -8.60 -1.64
N GLY A 159 -11.81 -8.40 -2.66
CA GLY A 159 -10.44 -8.86 -2.63
C GLY A 159 -9.60 -8.18 -1.54
N LEU A 160 -9.81 -6.88 -1.31
CA LEU A 160 -9.18 -6.13 -0.23
C LEU A 160 -9.63 -6.64 1.15
N LEU A 161 -10.91 -7.00 1.32
CA LEU A 161 -11.37 -7.66 2.56
C LEU A 161 -10.61 -8.95 2.84
N ILE A 162 -10.45 -9.81 1.82
CA ILE A 162 -9.70 -11.06 1.94
C ILE A 162 -8.23 -10.77 2.28
N ALA A 163 -7.62 -9.79 1.60
CA ALA A 163 -6.25 -9.37 1.88
C ALA A 163 -6.06 -8.88 3.32
N CYS A 164 -7.04 -8.13 3.86
CA CYS A 164 -7.00 -7.66 5.24
C CYS A 164 -7.11 -8.81 6.24
N VAL A 165 -7.98 -9.80 5.99
CA VAL A 165 -8.10 -10.98 6.85
C VAL A 165 -6.78 -11.76 6.90
N PHE A 166 -6.13 -11.95 5.74
CA PHE A 166 -4.79 -12.51 5.70
C PHE A 166 -3.77 -11.63 6.43
N GLN A 167 -3.81 -10.31 6.25
CA GLN A 167 -2.88 -9.38 6.90
C GLN A 167 -3.00 -9.37 8.42
N PHE A 168 -4.19 -9.56 8.98
CA PHE A 168 -4.37 -9.69 10.43
C PHE A 168 -3.64 -10.90 11.01
N THR A 169 -3.46 -11.94 10.20
CA THR A 169 -2.60 -13.07 10.53
C THR A 169 -1.21 -12.81 9.96
N VAL A 170 -0.26 -12.36 10.78
CA VAL A 170 1.12 -12.04 10.32
C VAL A 170 1.70 -13.13 9.39
N VAL A 171 1.38 -14.40 9.65
CA VAL A 171 1.77 -15.56 8.82
C VAL A 171 1.14 -15.56 7.42
N LEU A 172 -0.20 -15.42 7.31
CA LEU A 172 -0.84 -15.42 5.98
C LEU A 172 -0.71 -14.09 5.25
N GLY A 173 -0.24 -13.03 5.93
CA GLY A 173 0.05 -11.74 5.31
C GLY A 173 0.99 -11.85 4.10
N ILE A 174 1.88 -12.86 4.06
CA ILE A 174 2.75 -13.12 2.91
C ILE A 174 1.97 -13.39 1.61
N VAL A 175 0.73 -13.89 1.69
CA VAL A 175 -0.15 -14.09 0.52
C VAL A 175 -0.46 -12.76 -0.18
N ASN A 176 -0.41 -11.64 0.56
CA ASN A 176 -0.66 -10.32 -0.01
C ASN A 176 0.42 -9.87 -1.00
N ILE A 177 1.61 -10.49 -1.01
CA ILE A 177 2.62 -10.31 -2.07
C ILE A 177 2.03 -10.57 -3.45
N PHE A 178 1.12 -11.55 -3.57
CA PHE A 178 0.48 -11.90 -4.83
C PHE A 178 -0.91 -11.30 -4.98
N LEU A 179 -1.68 -11.23 -3.89
CA LEU A 179 -3.04 -10.71 -3.94
C LEU A 179 -3.06 -9.20 -4.22
N PHE A 180 -2.19 -8.42 -3.56
CA PHE A 180 -2.19 -6.97 -3.71
C PHE A 180 -1.91 -6.51 -5.16
N PRO A 181 -0.93 -7.06 -5.90
CA PRO A 181 -0.77 -6.78 -7.33
C PRO A 181 -2.03 -7.03 -8.16
N VAL A 182 -2.75 -8.13 -7.92
CA VAL A 182 -3.99 -8.42 -8.64
C VAL A 182 -5.04 -7.34 -8.36
N LEU A 183 -5.18 -6.90 -7.11
CA LEU A 183 -6.09 -5.82 -6.73
C LEU A 183 -5.71 -4.48 -7.38
N LEU A 184 -4.41 -4.20 -7.50
CA LEU A 184 -3.92 -3.01 -8.18
C LEU A 184 -4.21 -3.03 -9.68
N ILE A 185 -4.12 -4.19 -10.35
CA ILE A 185 -4.56 -4.33 -11.74
C ILE A 185 -6.06 -4.05 -11.88
N VAL A 186 -6.88 -4.56 -10.95
CA VAL A 186 -8.32 -4.27 -10.94
C VAL A 186 -8.59 -2.76 -10.77
N LEU A 187 -7.85 -2.08 -9.89
CA LEU A 187 -7.93 -0.62 -9.76
C LEU A 187 -7.46 0.11 -11.02
N ALA A 188 -6.39 -0.34 -11.66
CA ALA A 188 -5.90 0.25 -12.90
C ALA A 188 -6.98 0.21 -13.98
N ILE A 189 -7.70 -0.92 -14.11
CA ILE A 189 -8.85 -1.05 -15.01
C ILE A 189 -9.91 0.01 -14.66
N GLN A 190 -10.27 0.18 -13.39
CA GLN A 190 -11.22 1.21 -12.97
C GLN A 190 -10.75 2.62 -13.35
N PHE A 191 -9.48 2.95 -13.10
CA PHE A 191 -8.94 4.27 -13.40
C PHE A 191 -8.91 4.55 -14.91
N PHE A 192 -8.59 3.56 -15.74
CA PHE A 192 -8.60 3.74 -17.20
C PHE A 192 -10.01 3.86 -17.79
N ARG A 193 -11.00 3.18 -17.19
CA ARG A 193 -12.41 3.37 -17.56
C ARG A 193 -12.86 4.82 -17.36
N GLY A 194 -12.39 5.46 -16.28
CA GLY A 194 -12.65 6.87 -16.00
C GLY A 194 -14.14 7.21 -16.02
N ASP A 195 -14.98 6.31 -15.47
CA ASP A 195 -16.41 6.19 -15.74
C ASP A 195 -17.08 7.55 -16.01
N HIS A 196 -17.52 7.70 -17.26
CA HIS A 196 -18.17 8.86 -17.85
C HIS A 196 -19.69 8.86 -17.58
N GLU A 197 -20.10 8.82 -16.31
CA GLU A 197 -21.53 8.99 -15.98
C GLU A 197 -21.66 9.88 -14.74
N VAL A 198 -21.52 11.19 -14.97
CA VAL A 198 -22.39 12.13 -14.25
C VAL A 198 -23.68 12.14 -15.06
N GLU A 199 -24.62 11.25 -14.74
CA GLU A 199 -26.02 11.55 -15.07
C GLU A 199 -26.39 12.78 -14.26
N VAL A 200 -26.37 13.93 -14.93
CA VAL A 200 -27.04 15.14 -14.44
C VAL A 200 -28.52 14.84 -14.53
N VAL A 201 -29.15 14.53 -13.39
CA VAL A 201 -30.61 14.64 -13.24
C VAL A 201 -30.92 16.07 -12.81
#